data_AF-U7V2N1-F1
#
_entry.id   AF-U7V2N1-F1
#
_cell.length_a   1.000
_cell.length_b   1.000
_cell.length_c   1.000
_cell.angle_alpha   90.00
_cell.angle_beta   90.00
_cell.angle_gamma   90.00
#
_symmetry.space_group_name_H-M   'P 1'
#
loop_
_entity.id
_entity.type
_entity.pdbx_description
1 polymer ?
#
loop_
_entity_poly.entity_id
_entity_poly.type
_entity_poly.pdbx_seq_one_letter_code
_entity_poly.pdbx_strand_id
1 'polypeptide(L)'
;MKKFKSLILPIFLFMTSLCFSNTLFKPGTYVGSAQGYGGPIKVEVKTTDSKILSLNILEQKETKGISDFALKSIPKEIIENQTLGVDTVAGATFTSNAIIEATKNALKNSGVNFEKISKKIVKDTKTEIPLLDKEADVIIIGAGGAGLAAGVSAYENGAKSVIILEKMPIIGGNTIRSGGAMNAVNPEKQKKQGIEDSIEKHTTQTWEGGNKVANKKLVETMTSNALDGVKWLENYGLKWKKEIGSVIGSVWPRTNQAEDILGTGYINTLEKAFSKYGGKIFLETKAIKLIEKDGKVIGVVATDKNGKDIEFIGKKDYCYRWICC
;
A
#
# COMPACT_ATOMS: atom_id res chain seq x y z
N MET A 1 -9.23 29.37 -96.02
CA MET A 1 -9.45 28.32 -94.99
C MET A 1 -8.13 28.03 -94.27
N LYS A 2 -7.87 28.68 -93.13
CA LYS A 2 -6.67 28.44 -92.30
C LYS A 2 -7.08 27.68 -91.03
N LYS A 3 -6.44 26.54 -90.78
CA LYS A 3 -6.64 25.65 -89.63
C LYS A 3 -5.91 26.22 -88.40
N PHE A 4 -6.62 26.42 -87.29
CA PHE A 4 -6.02 26.61 -85.96
C PHE A 4 -6.10 25.29 -85.20
N LYS A 5 -4.95 24.71 -84.85
CA LYS A 5 -4.85 23.59 -83.90
C LYS A 5 -4.56 24.20 -82.52
N SER A 6 -5.48 24.00 -81.57
CA SER A 6 -5.28 24.32 -80.16
C SER A 6 -4.51 23.17 -79.49
N LEU A 7 -3.43 23.52 -78.81
CA LEU A 7 -2.53 22.62 -78.08
C LEU A 7 -2.94 22.66 -76.60
N ILE A 8 -3.56 21.60 -76.09
CA ILE A 8 -3.89 21.45 -74.66
C ILE A 8 -2.71 20.75 -73.99
N LEU A 9 -2.08 21.43 -73.03
CA LEU A 9 -1.01 20.91 -72.19
C LEU A 9 -1.63 20.29 -70.92
N PRO A 10 -1.29 19.04 -70.52
CA PRO A 10 -1.84 18.46 -69.29
C PRO A 10 -1.04 18.98 -68.08
N ILE A 11 -1.73 19.64 -67.16
CA ILE A 11 -1.20 19.97 -65.83
C ILE A 11 -1.23 18.68 -65.00
N PHE A 12 -0.06 18.07 -64.83
CA PHE A 12 0.13 16.96 -63.89
C PHE A 12 0.16 17.52 -62.46
N LEU A 13 -0.97 17.42 -61.76
CA LEU A 13 -1.07 17.76 -60.34
C LEU A 13 -0.37 16.64 -59.54
N PHE A 14 0.86 16.91 -59.11
CA PHE A 14 1.62 15.99 -58.25
C PHE A 14 1.00 16.00 -56.85
N MET A 15 0.11 15.04 -56.58
CA MET A 15 -0.50 14.86 -55.26
C MET A 15 0.56 14.23 -54.34
N THR A 16 1.28 15.07 -53.60
CA THR A 16 2.17 14.62 -52.52
C THR A 16 1.30 14.06 -51.40
N SER A 17 1.19 12.74 -51.34
CA SER A 17 0.69 12.03 -50.18
C SER A 17 1.63 12.32 -49.01
N LEU A 18 1.29 13.33 -48.20
CA LEU A 18 1.83 13.49 -46.86
C LEU A 18 1.32 12.30 -46.03
N CYS A 19 2.07 11.20 -46.05
CA CYS A 19 2.05 10.24 -44.96
C CYS A 19 2.49 10.98 -43.70
N PHE A 20 1.51 11.51 -42.96
CA PHE A 20 1.72 11.90 -41.57
C PHE A 20 2.08 10.63 -40.80
N SER A 21 3.38 10.35 -40.66
CA SER A 21 3.83 9.36 -39.71
C SER A 21 3.45 9.90 -38.33
N ASN A 22 2.55 9.18 -37.65
CA ASN A 22 2.13 9.46 -36.28
C ASN A 22 3.28 9.08 -35.32
N THR A 23 4.46 9.67 -35.53
CA THR A 23 5.64 9.49 -34.71
C THR A 23 5.40 10.19 -33.38
N LEU A 24 5.27 9.38 -32.32
CA LEU A 24 5.09 9.83 -30.94
C LEU A 24 6.45 10.01 -30.26
N PHE A 25 7.44 9.18 -30.62
CA PHE A 25 8.80 9.27 -30.11
C PHE A 25 9.80 9.13 -31.26
N LYS A 26 11.01 9.62 -31.07
CA LYS A 26 12.19 9.13 -31.78
C LYS A 26 12.57 7.78 -31.17
N PRO A 27 12.66 6.69 -31.96
CA PRO A 27 13.07 5.40 -31.44
C PRO A 27 14.43 5.49 -30.76
N GLY A 28 14.56 4.90 -29.57
CA GLY A 28 15.80 4.95 -28.82
C GLY A 28 15.67 4.51 -27.38
N THR A 29 16.82 4.48 -26.71
CA THR A 29 16.94 4.23 -25.27
C THR A 29 17.35 5.53 -24.59
N TYR A 30 16.59 5.90 -23.57
CA TYR A 30 16.76 7.16 -22.85
C TYR A 30 16.92 6.90 -21.36
N VAL A 31 17.79 7.68 -20.71
CA VAL A 31 18.02 7.58 -19.27
C VAL A 31 17.62 8.88 -18.61
N GLY A 32 16.90 8.77 -17.50
CA GLY A 32 16.44 9.91 -16.72
C GLY A 32 16.57 9.62 -15.23
N SER A 33 16.62 10.69 -14.44
CA SER A 33 16.66 10.60 -12.98
C SER A 33 15.77 11.68 -12.37
N ALA A 34 15.22 11.40 -11.20
CA ALA A 34 14.50 12.36 -10.37
C ALA A 34 14.68 12.01 -8.89
N GLN A 35 14.43 12.98 -8.01
CA GLN A 35 14.60 12.80 -6.58
C GLN A 35 13.44 11.98 -5.99
N GLY A 36 13.74 10.79 -5.48
CA GLY A 36 12.84 9.95 -4.67
C GLY A 36 12.91 10.27 -3.18
N TYR A 37 12.21 9.48 -2.37
CA TYR A 37 12.17 9.66 -0.91
C TYR A 37 13.50 9.30 -0.25
N GLY A 38 14.13 8.20 -0.67
CA GLY A 38 15.40 7.73 -0.11
C GLY A 38 16.65 8.16 -0.89
N GLY A 39 16.45 8.83 -2.01
CA GLY A 39 17.53 9.27 -2.90
C GLY A 39 17.06 9.37 -4.36
N PRO A 40 17.96 9.72 -5.29
CA PRO A 40 17.61 9.75 -6.70
C PRO A 40 17.20 8.36 -7.22
N ILE A 41 16.11 8.32 -8.00
CA ILE A 41 15.68 7.17 -8.77
C ILE A 41 16.07 7.38 -10.22
N LYS A 42 16.83 6.43 -10.78
CA LYS A 42 17.27 6.45 -12.17
C LYS A 42 16.54 5.39 -12.97
N VAL A 43 16.03 5.77 -14.14
CA VAL A 43 15.28 4.89 -15.03
C VAL A 43 15.86 4.88 -16.43
N GLU A 44 15.71 3.76 -17.11
CA GLU A 44 15.92 3.60 -18.55
C GLU A 44 14.58 3.36 -19.23
N VAL A 45 14.31 4.13 -20.29
CA VAL A 45 13.09 4.03 -21.09
C VAL A 45 13.47 3.72 -22.52
N LYS A 46 12.96 2.60 -23.06
CA LYS A 46 13.14 2.24 -24.46
C LYS A 46 11.86 2.54 -25.23
N THR A 47 11.99 3.14 -26.41
CA THR A 47 10.87 3.53 -27.26
C THR A 47 11.04 3.06 -28.70
N THR A 48 9.91 2.78 -29.35
CA THR A 48 9.77 2.76 -30.82
C THR A 48 9.32 4.15 -31.28
N ASP A 49 8.95 4.29 -32.55
CA ASP A 49 8.38 5.52 -33.06
C ASP A 49 7.00 5.87 -32.46
N SER A 50 6.31 4.87 -31.92
CA SER A 50 4.89 4.98 -31.54
C SER A 50 4.61 4.54 -30.10
N LYS A 51 5.54 3.85 -29.43
CA LYS A 51 5.32 3.24 -28.11
C LYS A 51 6.56 3.21 -27.21
N ILE A 52 6.35 3.29 -25.91
CA ILE A 52 7.27 2.86 -24.85
C ILE A 52 7.26 1.33 -24.78
N LEU A 53 8.43 0.72 -24.97
CA LEU A 53 8.63 -0.73 -24.92
C LEU A 53 8.95 -1.25 -23.52
N SER A 54 9.80 -0.50 -22.80
CA SER A 54 10.28 -0.89 -21.47
C SER A 54 10.61 0.35 -20.64
N LEU A 55 10.46 0.18 -19.33
CA LEU A 55 10.83 1.15 -18.32
C LEU A 55 11.49 0.39 -17.17
N ASN A 56 12.82 0.45 -17.12
CA ASN A 56 13.63 -0.27 -16.14
C ASN A 56 14.13 0.70 -15.08
N ILE A 57 14.00 0.35 -13.80
CA ILE A 57 14.61 1.11 -12.72
C ILE A 57 16.06 0.62 -12.58
N LEU A 58 17.03 1.50 -12.84
CA LEU A 58 18.46 1.18 -12.81
C LEU A 58 19.05 1.36 -11.41
N GLU A 59 18.68 2.43 -10.73
CA GLU A 59 19.22 2.80 -9.41
C GLU A 59 18.10 3.40 -8.55
N GLN A 60 18.05 3.02 -7.26
CA GLN A 60 17.11 3.57 -6.28
C GLN A 60 17.61 3.30 -4.85
N LYS A 61 17.15 4.11 -3.88
CA LYS A 61 17.47 3.98 -2.44
C LYS A 61 16.22 4.09 -1.56
N GLU A 62 15.05 3.76 -2.11
CA GLU A 62 13.76 3.89 -1.43
C GLU A 62 13.63 2.90 -0.26
N THR A 63 12.61 3.14 0.57
CA THR A 63 12.40 2.32 1.77
C THR A 63 11.81 0.95 1.41
N LYS A 64 12.65 -0.08 1.49
CA LYS A 64 12.28 -1.49 1.30
C LYS A 64 11.02 -1.85 2.11
N GLY A 65 10.06 -2.51 1.45
CA GLY A 65 8.78 -2.91 2.03
C GLY A 65 7.70 -1.82 2.01
N ILE A 66 8.04 -0.55 1.77
CA ILE A 66 7.07 0.55 1.61
C ILE A 66 6.93 0.92 0.13
N SER A 67 8.05 1.10 -0.56
CA SER A 67 8.08 1.53 -1.97
C SER A 67 7.91 0.41 -2.98
N ASP A 68 8.02 -0.85 -2.55
CA ASP A 68 8.15 -2.02 -3.43
C ASP A 68 6.99 -2.15 -4.42
N PHE A 69 5.76 -1.83 -3.98
CA PHE A 69 4.60 -1.83 -4.87
C PHE A 69 4.68 -0.71 -5.91
N ALA A 70 5.05 0.51 -5.52
CA ALA A 70 5.20 1.64 -6.46
C ALA A 70 6.31 1.39 -7.49
N LEU A 71 7.44 0.82 -7.05
CA LEU A 71 8.57 0.47 -7.93
C LEU A 71 8.20 -0.57 -8.99
N LYS A 72 7.15 -1.39 -8.76
CA LYS A 72 6.68 -2.40 -9.71
C LYS A 72 5.48 -1.95 -10.54
N SER A 73 4.47 -1.34 -9.89
CA SER A 73 3.19 -0.99 -10.51
C SER A 73 3.30 0.22 -11.44
N ILE A 74 3.99 1.29 -11.03
CA ILE A 74 4.06 2.52 -11.83
C ILE A 74 4.73 2.28 -13.19
N PRO A 75 5.90 1.60 -13.30
CA PRO A 75 6.46 1.26 -14.61
C PRO A 75 5.50 0.47 -15.49
N LYS A 76 4.82 -0.52 -14.90
CA LYS A 76 3.87 -1.39 -15.61
C LYS A 76 2.70 -0.56 -16.15
N GLU A 77 2.08 0.28 -15.33
CA GLU A 77 0.94 1.11 -15.75
C GLU A 77 1.32 2.10 -16.86
N ILE A 78 2.52 2.70 -16.79
CA ILE A 78 3.03 3.61 -17.83
C ILE A 78 3.19 2.87 -19.16
N ILE A 79 3.75 1.66 -19.14
CA ILE A 79 3.94 0.84 -20.35
C ILE A 79 2.59 0.36 -20.89
N GLU A 80 1.71 -0.16 -20.05
CA GLU A 80 0.42 -0.71 -20.50
C GLU A 80 -0.48 0.36 -21.12
N ASN A 81 -0.50 1.56 -20.52
CA ASN A 81 -1.40 2.63 -20.94
C ASN A 81 -0.72 3.70 -21.81
N GLN A 82 0.59 3.56 -22.05
CA GLN A 82 1.38 4.48 -22.88
C GLN A 82 1.22 5.95 -22.46
N THR A 83 1.11 6.20 -21.15
CA THR A 83 0.87 7.53 -20.56
C THR A 83 1.63 7.69 -19.25
N LEU A 84 2.03 8.92 -18.95
CA LEU A 84 2.55 9.36 -17.67
C LEU A 84 1.44 9.81 -16.71
N GLY A 85 0.19 9.92 -17.20
CA GLY A 85 -1.01 10.23 -16.41
C GLY A 85 -1.54 9.06 -15.58
N VAL A 86 -0.63 8.27 -15.01
CA VAL A 86 -0.96 7.14 -14.12
C VAL A 86 -1.21 7.65 -12.70
N ASP A 87 -2.02 6.93 -11.94
CA ASP A 87 -2.28 7.29 -10.56
C ASP A 87 -1.09 6.94 -9.67
N THR A 88 -0.78 7.81 -8.70
CA THR A 88 0.26 7.51 -7.71
C THR A 88 -0.21 6.44 -6.73
N VAL A 89 0.72 5.64 -6.22
CA VAL A 89 0.44 4.67 -5.18
C VAL A 89 0.28 5.37 -3.84
N ALA A 90 -0.89 5.24 -3.23
CA ALA A 90 -1.15 5.77 -1.91
C ALA A 90 -0.18 5.14 -0.88
N GLY A 91 0.44 5.97 -0.03
CA GLY A 91 1.48 5.54 0.91
C GLY A 91 2.90 5.52 0.34
N ALA A 92 3.06 5.62 -0.99
CA ALA A 92 4.34 5.71 -1.69
C ALA A 92 4.34 6.84 -2.75
N THR A 93 3.61 7.92 -2.48
CA THR A 93 3.38 9.02 -3.44
C THR A 93 4.67 9.70 -3.90
N PHE A 94 5.63 9.92 -3.00
CA PHE A 94 6.94 10.49 -3.36
C PHE A 94 7.69 9.58 -4.34
N THR A 95 7.74 8.28 -4.05
CA THR A 95 8.33 7.28 -4.95
C THR A 95 7.62 7.24 -6.29
N SER A 96 6.28 7.22 -6.32
CA SER A 96 5.51 7.21 -7.57
C SER A 96 5.80 8.44 -8.42
N ASN A 97 5.77 9.63 -7.82
CA ASN A 97 6.07 10.88 -8.51
C ASN A 97 7.51 10.90 -9.03
N ALA A 98 8.47 10.39 -8.26
CA ALA A 98 9.86 10.31 -8.68
C ALA A 98 10.05 9.37 -9.88
N ILE A 99 9.35 8.23 -9.95
CA ILE A 99 9.38 7.36 -11.13
C ILE A 99 8.79 8.10 -12.34
N ILE A 100 7.61 8.71 -12.20
CA ILE A 100 6.93 9.46 -13.27
C ILE A 100 7.83 10.61 -13.77
N GLU A 101 8.45 11.36 -12.87
CA GLU A 101 9.34 12.46 -13.19
C GLU A 101 10.66 11.98 -13.82
N ALA A 102 11.26 10.88 -13.32
CA ALA A 102 12.45 10.29 -13.91
C ALA A 102 12.17 9.81 -15.35
N THR A 103 11.00 9.20 -15.58
CA THR A 103 10.55 8.79 -16.92
C THR A 103 10.32 10.01 -17.82
N LYS A 104 9.69 11.07 -17.30
CA LYS A 104 9.53 12.34 -18.02
C LYS A 104 10.90 12.91 -18.41
N ASN A 105 11.86 12.91 -17.49
CA ASN A 105 13.21 13.40 -17.70
C ASN A 105 13.97 12.56 -18.74
N ALA A 106 13.80 11.24 -18.74
CA ALA A 106 14.37 10.36 -19.77
C ALA A 106 13.80 10.72 -21.15
N LEU A 107 12.49 10.87 -21.26
CA LEU A 107 11.81 11.08 -22.54
C LEU A 107 11.96 12.50 -23.11
N LYS A 108 12.54 13.48 -22.39
CA LYS A 108 12.74 14.86 -22.88
C LYS A 108 13.43 14.91 -24.25
N ASN A 109 14.42 14.04 -24.47
CA ASN A 109 15.19 13.99 -25.72
C ASN A 109 14.60 13.04 -26.78
N SER A 110 13.45 12.42 -26.51
CA SER A 110 12.75 11.55 -27.47
C SER A 110 11.94 12.33 -28.49
N GLY A 111 11.79 13.66 -28.35
CA GLY A 111 10.94 14.47 -29.24
C GLY A 111 9.44 14.27 -29.01
N VAL A 112 9.05 13.60 -27.91
CA VAL A 112 7.65 13.40 -27.55
C VAL A 112 6.96 14.72 -27.21
N ASN A 113 5.73 14.87 -27.68
CA ASN A 113 4.82 15.89 -27.17
C ASN A 113 4.15 15.35 -25.89
N PHE A 114 4.55 15.89 -24.73
CA PHE A 114 4.04 15.43 -23.43
C PHE A 114 2.53 15.56 -23.27
N GLU A 115 1.84 16.47 -23.97
CA GLU A 115 0.37 16.56 -23.97
C GLU A 115 -0.28 15.22 -24.41
N LYS A 116 0.35 14.52 -25.37
CA LYS A 116 -0.16 13.24 -25.89
C LYS A 116 -0.02 12.08 -24.90
N ILE A 117 0.91 12.18 -23.96
CA ILE A 117 1.23 11.13 -22.97
C ILE A 117 1.01 11.60 -21.52
N SER A 118 0.21 12.65 -21.29
CA SER A 118 -0.13 13.13 -19.94
C SER A 118 -1.61 12.98 -19.60
N LYS A 119 -2.40 12.40 -20.52
CA LYS A 119 -3.82 12.18 -20.27
C LYS A 119 -4.01 11.12 -19.19
N LYS A 120 -4.86 11.44 -18.21
CA LYS A 120 -5.27 10.48 -17.18
C LYS A 120 -5.96 9.29 -17.82
N ILE A 121 -5.69 8.11 -17.26
CA ILE A 121 -6.39 6.88 -17.64
C ILE A 121 -7.84 6.98 -17.17
N VAL A 122 -8.78 6.90 -18.11
CA VAL A 122 -10.20 6.68 -17.78
C VAL A 122 -10.40 5.17 -17.75
N LYS A 123 -10.47 4.58 -16.56
CA LYS A 123 -10.69 3.13 -16.40
C LYS A 123 -12.12 2.78 -16.81
N ASP A 124 -12.26 1.88 -17.77
CA ASP A 124 -13.54 1.32 -18.17
C ASP A 124 -13.98 0.29 -17.12
N THR A 125 -15.08 0.56 -16.42
CA THR A 125 -15.56 -0.14 -15.20
C THR A 125 -16.01 -1.59 -15.39
N LYS A 126 -15.75 -2.21 -16.55
CA LYS A 126 -16.24 -3.54 -16.90
C LYS A 126 -15.12 -4.57 -16.82
N THR A 127 -14.79 -5.01 -15.61
CA THR A 127 -14.11 -6.30 -15.45
C THR A 127 -14.89 -7.11 -14.44
N GLU A 128 -15.44 -8.23 -14.91
CA GLU A 128 -16.15 -9.19 -14.09
C GLU A 128 -15.16 -9.82 -13.12
N ILE A 129 -15.32 -9.49 -11.84
CA ILE A 129 -14.51 -10.06 -10.77
C ILE A 129 -14.94 -11.53 -10.61
N PRO A 130 -14.00 -12.50 -10.57
CA PRO A 130 -14.33 -13.89 -10.25
C PRO A 130 -15.18 -13.97 -8.98
N LEU A 131 -16.07 -14.95 -8.89
CA LEU A 131 -16.92 -15.22 -7.71
C LEU A 131 -16.06 -15.33 -6.44
N LEU A 132 -15.81 -14.20 -5.79
CA LEU A 132 -15.18 -14.12 -4.49
C LEU A 132 -16.22 -14.50 -3.45
N ASP A 133 -15.85 -15.45 -2.60
CA ASP A 133 -16.58 -15.75 -1.38
C ASP A 133 -16.53 -14.50 -0.48
N LYS A 134 -17.62 -13.73 -0.50
CA LYS A 134 -17.80 -12.45 0.21
C LYS A 134 -18.40 -12.64 1.60
N GLU A 135 -18.50 -13.88 2.04
CA GLU A 135 -19.02 -14.25 3.34
C GLU A 135 -17.88 -14.76 4.23
N ALA A 136 -17.85 -14.30 5.47
CA ALA A 136 -16.88 -14.76 6.47
C ALA A 136 -17.50 -14.76 7.87
N ASP A 137 -16.94 -15.53 8.80
CA ASP A 137 -17.35 -15.44 10.21
C ASP A 137 -17.01 -14.04 10.75
N VAL A 138 -15.82 -13.53 10.40
CA VAL A 138 -15.32 -12.23 10.85
C VAL A 138 -14.87 -11.38 9.66
N ILE A 139 -15.36 -10.13 9.60
CA ILE A 139 -14.90 -9.12 8.64
C ILE A 139 -14.23 -7.99 9.40
N ILE A 140 -13.00 -7.66 9.00
CA ILE A 140 -12.14 -6.64 9.63
C ILE A 140 -11.87 -5.53 8.62
N ILE A 141 -11.90 -4.29 9.10
CA ILE A 141 -11.63 -3.11 8.27
C ILE A 141 -10.23 -2.58 8.62
N GLY A 142 -9.32 -2.68 7.65
CA GLY A 142 -7.94 -2.20 7.70
C GLY A 142 -6.92 -3.31 7.93
N ALA A 143 -5.89 -3.39 7.08
CA ALA A 143 -4.79 -4.36 7.18
C ALA A 143 -3.55 -3.75 7.88
N GLY A 144 -3.78 -2.91 8.91
CA GLY A 144 -2.72 -2.45 9.81
C GLY A 144 -2.40 -3.47 10.89
N GLY A 145 -1.50 -3.13 11.83
CA GLY A 145 -1.10 -4.04 12.91
C GLY A 145 -2.29 -4.54 13.74
N ALA A 146 -3.23 -3.66 14.09
CA ALA A 146 -4.42 -4.03 14.85
C ALA A 146 -5.36 -4.98 14.08
N GLY A 147 -5.59 -4.72 12.78
CA GLY A 147 -6.49 -5.54 11.97
C GLY A 147 -5.91 -6.92 11.67
N LEU A 148 -4.61 -7.01 11.37
CA LEU A 148 -3.94 -8.29 11.20
C LEU A 148 -3.89 -9.07 12.52
N ALA A 149 -3.60 -8.41 13.64
CA ALA A 149 -3.62 -9.06 14.96
C ALA A 149 -5.02 -9.57 15.32
N ALA A 150 -6.06 -8.77 15.06
CA ALA A 150 -7.45 -9.20 15.24
C ALA A 150 -7.79 -10.41 14.35
N GLY A 151 -7.30 -10.44 13.10
CA GLY A 151 -7.54 -11.54 12.18
C GLY A 151 -6.92 -12.85 12.66
N VAL A 152 -5.66 -12.81 13.11
CA VAL A 152 -4.98 -13.99 13.69
C VAL A 152 -5.71 -14.43 14.97
N SER A 153 -6.04 -13.49 15.86
CA SER A 153 -6.75 -13.80 17.11
C SER A 153 -8.13 -14.40 16.86
N ALA A 154 -8.87 -13.95 15.84
CA ALA A 154 -10.17 -14.53 15.48
C ALA A 154 -10.03 -16.02 15.12
N TYR A 155 -9.00 -16.40 14.36
CA TYR A 155 -8.71 -17.79 14.05
C TYR A 155 -8.31 -18.61 15.28
N GLU A 156 -7.47 -18.05 16.16
CA GLU A 156 -7.12 -18.69 17.45
C GLU A 156 -8.35 -18.93 18.33
N ASN A 157 -9.39 -18.10 18.19
CA ASN A 157 -10.66 -18.22 18.91
C ASN A 157 -11.74 -18.99 18.12
N GLY A 158 -11.37 -19.68 17.04
CA GLY A 158 -12.23 -20.68 16.39
C GLY A 158 -13.01 -20.20 15.17
N ALA A 159 -12.84 -18.95 14.72
CA ALA A 159 -13.35 -18.51 13.42
C ALA A 159 -12.82 -19.43 12.32
N LYS A 160 -13.66 -19.75 11.32
CA LYS A 160 -13.30 -20.61 10.18
C LYS A 160 -12.96 -19.81 8.93
N SER A 161 -13.46 -18.58 8.85
CA SER A 161 -13.25 -17.67 7.74
C SER A 161 -13.14 -16.24 8.24
N VAL A 162 -12.04 -15.58 7.88
CA VAL A 162 -11.80 -14.18 8.23
C VAL A 162 -11.39 -13.40 6.98
N ILE A 163 -12.05 -12.26 6.77
CA ILE A 163 -11.78 -11.33 5.67
C ILE A 163 -11.26 -10.01 6.25
N ILE A 164 -10.18 -9.46 5.69
CA ILE A 164 -9.71 -8.10 5.96
C ILE A 164 -9.91 -7.26 4.71
N LEU A 165 -10.55 -6.10 4.85
CA LEU A 165 -10.71 -5.10 3.78
C LEU A 165 -9.71 -3.96 3.99
N GLU A 166 -8.85 -3.71 3.01
CA GLU A 166 -7.86 -2.64 3.04
C GLU A 166 -8.06 -1.73 1.83
N LYS A 167 -8.22 -0.43 2.09
CA LYS A 167 -8.45 0.55 1.03
C LYS A 167 -7.21 0.80 0.17
N MET A 168 -6.03 0.51 0.71
CA MET A 168 -4.74 0.77 0.09
C MET A 168 -4.32 -0.42 -0.79
N PRO A 169 -3.45 -0.21 -1.79
CA PRO A 169 -2.89 -1.29 -2.61
C PRO A 169 -1.80 -2.12 -1.87
N ILE A 170 -1.52 -1.77 -0.62
CA ILE A 170 -0.55 -2.45 0.25
C ILE A 170 -1.12 -2.54 1.67
N ILE A 171 -0.73 -3.56 2.41
CA ILE A 171 -1.05 -3.69 3.83
C ILE A 171 -0.12 -2.84 4.70
N GLY A 172 -0.45 -2.70 5.98
CA GLY A 172 0.45 -2.24 7.03
C GLY A 172 0.14 -0.87 7.63
N GLY A 173 -0.57 0.01 6.90
CA GLY A 173 -0.99 1.32 7.38
C GLY A 173 0.17 2.13 8.02
N ASN A 174 -0.09 2.80 9.15
CA ASN A 174 0.97 3.50 9.89
C ASN A 174 1.87 2.54 10.68
N THR A 175 1.42 1.32 10.97
CA THR A 175 2.23 0.35 11.70
C THR A 175 3.52 0.03 10.95
N ILE A 176 3.49 -0.16 9.63
CA ILE A 176 4.69 -0.46 8.83
C ILE A 176 5.76 0.65 8.91
N ARG A 177 5.33 1.89 9.18
CA ARG A 177 6.18 3.08 9.32
C ARG A 177 6.63 3.35 10.76
N SER A 178 6.12 2.61 11.73
CA SER A 178 6.49 2.78 13.14
C SER A 178 7.98 2.51 13.35
N GLY A 179 8.58 3.03 14.42
CA GLY A 179 9.97 2.71 14.77
C GLY A 179 10.21 1.26 15.20
N GLY A 180 9.18 0.42 15.23
CA GLY A 180 9.27 -0.99 15.63
C GLY A 180 9.29 -1.23 17.15
N ALA A 181 9.06 -0.19 17.94
CA ALA A 181 9.07 -0.21 19.40
C ALA A 181 7.71 -0.64 19.99
N MET A 182 7.73 -1.54 20.97
CA MET A 182 6.57 -1.93 21.78
C MET A 182 6.91 -1.86 23.27
N ASN A 183 6.19 -1.02 24.01
CA ASN A 183 6.40 -0.86 25.45
C ASN A 183 5.72 -2.00 26.21
N ALA A 184 6.51 -2.78 26.93
CA ALA A 184 6.02 -3.82 27.82
C ALA A 184 7.00 -4.02 28.96
N VAL A 185 6.47 -4.08 30.18
CA VAL A 185 7.26 -4.48 31.35
C VAL A 185 7.67 -5.93 31.14
N ASN A 186 8.98 -6.17 31.05
CA ASN A 186 9.56 -7.49 30.76
C ASN A 186 10.59 -7.82 31.86
N PRO A 187 10.16 -8.39 33.00
CA PRO A 187 11.04 -8.64 34.14
C PRO A 187 12.25 -9.51 33.79
N GLU A 188 12.12 -10.45 32.84
CA GLU A 188 13.21 -11.33 32.46
C GLU A 188 14.36 -10.57 31.77
N LYS A 189 14.04 -9.70 30.80
CA LYS A 189 15.04 -8.87 30.11
C LYS A 189 15.49 -7.68 30.96
N GLN A 190 14.58 -7.06 31.72
CA GLN A 190 14.87 -5.90 32.56
C GLN A 190 15.78 -6.25 33.73
N LYS A 191 15.56 -7.39 34.42
CA LYS A 191 16.41 -7.82 35.54
C LYS A 191 17.86 -8.06 35.12
N LYS A 192 18.09 -8.62 33.93
CA LYS A 192 19.45 -8.84 33.36
C LYS A 192 20.20 -7.53 33.11
N GLN A 193 19.49 -6.40 33.04
CA GLN A 193 20.03 -5.06 32.81
C GLN A 193 19.99 -4.18 34.07
N GLY A 194 19.59 -4.72 35.24
CA GLY A 194 19.43 -3.94 36.46
C GLY A 194 18.30 -2.91 36.42
N ILE A 195 17.32 -3.08 35.51
CA ILE A 195 16.18 -2.17 35.37
C ILE A 195 15.05 -2.63 36.29
N GLU A 196 14.57 -1.73 37.14
CA GLU A 196 13.40 -1.96 38.00
C GLU A 196 12.17 -1.22 37.47
N ASP A 197 11.12 -1.98 37.13
CA ASP A 197 9.88 -1.47 36.57
C ASP A 197 8.69 -2.33 37.02
N SER A 198 7.47 -1.85 36.83
CA SER A 198 6.24 -2.57 37.17
C SER A 198 5.08 -2.18 36.26
N ILE A 199 4.06 -3.04 36.17
CA ILE A 199 2.83 -2.74 35.42
C ILE A 199 2.16 -1.48 35.99
N GLU A 200 2.22 -1.27 37.30
CA GLU A 200 1.74 -0.06 37.95
C GLU A 200 2.50 1.19 37.49
N LYS A 201 3.84 1.16 37.50
CA LYS A 201 4.68 2.26 36.99
C LYS A 201 4.36 2.56 35.53
N HIS A 202 4.18 1.53 34.69
CA HIS A 202 3.79 1.69 33.30
C HIS A 202 2.41 2.35 33.16
N THR A 203 1.41 1.87 33.90
CA THR A 203 0.04 2.39 33.91
C THR A 203 0.00 3.84 34.33
N THR A 204 0.64 4.17 35.45
CA THR A 204 0.70 5.53 35.99
C THR A 204 1.35 6.46 34.99
N GLN A 205 2.52 6.09 34.44
CA GLN A 205 3.19 6.92 33.44
C GLN A 205 2.35 7.16 32.20
N THR A 206 1.68 6.12 31.67
CA THR A 206 0.82 6.25 30.50
C THR A 206 -0.37 7.16 30.77
N TRP A 207 -1.03 6.99 31.91
CA TRP A 207 -2.22 7.78 32.26
C TRP A 207 -1.85 9.23 32.56
N GLU A 208 -0.79 9.48 33.32
CA GLU A 208 -0.32 10.82 33.64
C GLU A 208 0.28 11.54 32.42
N GLY A 209 1.10 10.86 31.63
CA GLY A 209 1.67 11.40 30.38
C GLY A 209 0.60 11.71 29.33
N GLY A 210 -0.55 11.04 29.39
CA GLY A 210 -1.74 11.35 28.62
C GLY A 210 -2.64 12.43 29.23
N ASN A 211 -2.15 13.25 30.17
CA ASN A 211 -2.92 14.27 30.90
C ASN A 211 -4.18 13.73 31.60
N LYS A 212 -4.18 12.44 31.97
CA LYS A 212 -5.27 11.77 32.69
C LYS A 212 -6.63 11.74 31.94
N VAL A 213 -6.63 12.04 30.64
CA VAL A 213 -7.88 12.08 29.83
C VAL A 213 -8.33 10.71 29.36
N ALA A 214 -7.41 9.74 29.31
CA ALA A 214 -7.72 8.38 28.91
C ALA A 214 -8.54 7.64 29.99
N ASN A 215 -9.43 6.74 29.54
CA ASN A 215 -10.09 5.80 30.45
C ASN A 215 -9.04 4.90 31.10
N LYS A 216 -8.88 5.05 32.43
CA LYS A 216 -7.83 4.36 33.19
C LYS A 216 -7.92 2.83 33.08
N LYS A 217 -9.13 2.26 33.00
CA LYS A 217 -9.31 0.81 32.86
C LYS A 217 -8.79 0.28 31.52
N LEU A 218 -8.90 1.08 30.44
CA LEU A 218 -8.31 0.73 29.15
C LEU A 218 -6.78 0.85 29.19
N VAL A 219 -6.25 1.84 29.91
CA VAL A 219 -4.79 1.95 30.14
C VAL A 219 -4.27 0.74 30.90
N GLU A 220 -4.91 0.37 32.00
CA GLU A 220 -4.59 -0.82 32.80
C GLU A 220 -4.63 -2.10 31.95
N THR A 221 -5.67 -2.25 31.14
CA THR A 221 -5.79 -3.39 30.22
C THR A 221 -4.63 -3.42 29.21
N MET A 222 -4.27 -2.28 28.63
CA MET A 222 -3.18 -2.19 27.67
C MET A 222 -1.84 -2.54 28.33
N THR A 223 -1.54 -1.99 29.51
CA THR A 223 -0.24 -2.17 30.17
C THR A 223 -0.08 -3.56 30.77
N SER A 224 -1.15 -4.17 31.29
CA SER A 224 -1.11 -5.52 31.87
C SER A 224 -0.92 -6.61 30.82
N ASN A 225 -1.51 -6.43 29.63
CA ASN A 225 -1.44 -7.42 28.53
C ASN A 225 -0.25 -7.19 27.58
N ALA A 226 0.52 -6.11 27.77
CA ALA A 226 1.58 -5.73 26.83
C ALA A 226 2.66 -6.82 26.67
N LEU A 227 3.08 -7.46 27.76
CA LEU A 227 4.10 -8.53 27.71
C LEU A 227 3.58 -9.77 26.99
N ASP A 228 2.31 -10.10 27.17
CA ASP A 228 1.69 -11.23 26.47
C ASP A 228 1.65 -10.96 24.96
N GLY A 229 1.36 -9.71 24.55
CA GLY A 229 1.47 -9.30 23.15
C GLY A 229 2.89 -9.44 22.58
N VAL A 230 3.92 -9.07 23.35
CA VAL A 230 5.34 -9.25 22.95
C VAL A 230 5.67 -10.73 22.71
N LYS A 231 5.29 -11.59 23.65
CA LYS A 231 5.51 -13.05 23.56
C LYS A 231 4.69 -13.70 22.45
N TRP A 232 3.46 -13.24 22.25
CA TRP A 232 2.58 -13.74 21.20
C TRP A 232 3.18 -13.46 19.81
N LEU A 233 3.68 -12.25 19.57
CA LEU A 233 4.40 -11.93 18.34
C LEU A 233 5.69 -12.73 18.18
N GLU A 234 6.43 -12.98 19.27
CA GLU A 234 7.63 -13.82 19.28
C GLU A 234 7.32 -15.26 18.89
N ASN A 235 6.21 -15.83 19.38
CA ASN A 235 5.74 -17.17 19.01
C ASN A 235 5.40 -17.30 17.51
N TYR A 236 4.96 -16.21 16.88
CA TYR A 236 4.76 -16.16 15.42
C TYR A 236 6.04 -15.85 14.64
N GLY A 237 7.17 -15.67 15.32
CA GLY A 237 8.49 -15.52 14.73
C GLY A 237 8.99 -14.08 14.60
N LEU A 238 8.31 -13.09 15.20
CA LEU A 238 8.88 -11.75 15.31
C LEU A 238 10.12 -11.79 16.21
N LYS A 239 11.22 -11.19 15.75
CA LYS A 239 12.47 -11.12 16.51
C LYS A 239 12.58 -9.79 17.24
N TRP A 240 12.81 -9.89 18.54
CA TRP A 240 13.09 -8.76 19.41
C TRP A 240 14.59 -8.65 19.68
N LYS A 241 15.11 -7.43 19.74
CA LYS A 241 16.44 -7.19 20.29
C LYS A 241 16.55 -7.74 21.71
N LYS A 242 17.77 -8.12 22.08
CA LYS A 242 18.08 -8.70 23.40
C LYS A 242 17.88 -7.69 24.53
N GLU A 243 18.33 -6.46 24.31
CA GLU A 243 18.31 -5.38 25.28
C GLU A 243 16.97 -4.64 25.30
N ILE A 244 16.64 -4.07 26.46
CA ILE A 244 15.44 -3.25 26.66
C ILE A 244 15.86 -1.80 26.47
N GLY A 245 15.23 -1.14 25.50
CA GLY A 245 15.49 0.25 25.20
C GLY A 245 14.59 1.21 25.97
N SER A 246 14.75 2.49 25.62
CA SER A 246 13.88 3.58 26.04
C SER A 246 13.57 4.45 24.84
N VAL A 247 12.28 4.64 24.54
CA VAL A 247 11.83 5.68 23.61
C VAL A 247 11.72 7.03 24.33
N ILE A 248 11.78 8.12 23.58
CA ILE A 248 11.62 9.47 24.11
C ILE A 248 10.32 9.57 24.91
N GLY A 249 10.40 10.14 26.11
CA GLY A 249 9.27 10.26 27.04
C GLY A 249 9.13 9.07 28.00
N SER A 250 9.97 8.03 27.91
CA SER A 250 9.97 6.96 28.90
C SER A 250 10.73 7.35 30.17
N VAL A 251 10.07 7.26 31.33
CA VAL A 251 10.71 7.46 32.65
C VAL A 251 11.42 6.19 33.10
N TRP A 252 10.82 5.02 32.86
CA TRP A 252 11.45 3.71 33.11
C TRP A 252 11.66 2.97 31.78
N PRO A 253 12.86 2.39 31.51
CA PRO A 253 13.12 1.67 30.26
C PRO A 253 12.28 0.39 30.15
N ARG A 254 11.46 0.30 29.10
CA ARG A 254 10.57 -0.87 28.85
C ARG A 254 10.28 -1.13 27.37
N THR A 255 11.08 -0.54 26.48
CA THR A 255 10.86 -0.67 25.05
C THR A 255 11.47 -1.96 24.55
N ASN A 256 10.61 -2.87 24.07
CA ASN A 256 11.00 -4.02 23.27
C ASN A 256 11.11 -3.55 21.83
N GLN A 257 12.29 -3.68 21.24
CA GLN A 257 12.58 -3.19 19.89
C GLN A 257 12.63 -4.36 18.90
N ALA A 258 11.84 -4.32 17.83
CA ALA A 258 11.96 -5.29 16.75
C ALA A 258 13.34 -5.19 16.06
N GLU A 259 13.89 -6.32 15.60
CA GLU A 259 15.13 -6.36 14.82
C GLU A 259 14.94 -5.84 13.38
N ASP A 260 13.75 -6.09 12.81
CA ASP A 260 13.39 -5.62 11.48
C ASP A 260 13.36 -4.08 11.39
N ILE A 261 13.53 -3.58 10.17
CA ILE A 261 13.46 -2.15 9.90
C ILE A 261 12.03 -1.64 10.10
N LEU A 262 11.89 -0.57 10.90
CA LEU A 262 10.60 0.05 11.20
C LEU A 262 9.59 -0.99 11.74
N GLY A 263 8.31 -0.86 11.39
CA GLY A 263 7.28 -1.81 11.77
C GLY A 263 7.08 -2.95 10.76
N THR A 264 8.00 -3.13 9.80
CA THR A 264 7.86 -4.18 8.78
C THR A 264 7.82 -5.58 9.39
N GLY A 265 8.56 -5.82 10.49
CA GLY A 265 8.53 -7.08 11.23
C GLY A 265 7.13 -7.44 11.71
N TYR A 266 6.41 -6.51 12.34
CA TYR A 266 5.03 -6.76 12.82
C TYR A 266 4.10 -7.14 11.68
N ILE A 267 4.14 -6.39 10.58
CA ILE A 267 3.26 -6.61 9.44
C ILE A 267 3.57 -7.95 8.76
N ASN A 268 4.83 -8.25 8.52
CA ASN A 268 5.25 -9.50 7.89
C ASN A 268 4.94 -10.72 8.77
N THR A 269 5.16 -10.63 10.08
CA THR A 269 4.86 -11.72 11.01
C THR A 269 3.36 -11.99 11.06
N LEU A 270 2.54 -10.96 11.23
CA LEU A 270 1.09 -11.12 11.35
C LEU A 270 0.45 -11.50 10.02
N GLU A 271 0.92 -10.98 8.89
CA GLU A 271 0.44 -11.38 7.56
C GLU A 271 0.72 -12.86 7.30
N LYS A 272 1.95 -13.34 7.57
CA LYS A 272 2.28 -14.76 7.43
C LYS A 272 1.42 -15.64 8.33
N ALA A 273 1.21 -15.23 9.58
CA ALA A 273 0.36 -15.94 10.51
C ALA A 273 -1.09 -16.01 9.99
N PHE A 274 -1.64 -14.87 9.57
CA PHE A 274 -3.00 -14.77 9.04
C PHE A 274 -3.20 -15.60 7.78
N SER A 275 -2.27 -15.51 6.83
CA SER A 275 -2.25 -16.30 5.59
C SER A 275 -2.15 -17.80 5.87
N LYS A 276 -1.38 -18.22 6.89
CA LYS A 276 -1.27 -19.64 7.31
C LYS A 276 -2.61 -20.20 7.81
N TYR A 277 -3.46 -19.39 8.41
CA TYR A 277 -4.82 -19.78 8.81
C TYR A 277 -5.84 -19.77 7.64
N GLY A 278 -5.44 -19.33 6.44
CA GLY A 278 -6.33 -19.20 5.29
C GLY A 278 -7.10 -17.88 5.24
N GLY A 279 -6.64 -16.87 5.99
CA GLY A 279 -7.22 -15.53 5.96
C GLY A 279 -7.14 -14.88 4.59
N LYS A 280 -8.16 -14.08 4.24
CA LYS A 280 -8.23 -13.38 2.94
C LYS A 280 -8.11 -11.87 3.16
N ILE A 281 -7.21 -11.22 2.41
CA ILE A 281 -7.06 -9.76 2.43
C ILE A 281 -7.47 -9.20 1.08
N PHE A 282 -8.42 -8.27 1.09
CA PHE A 282 -8.90 -7.55 -0.08
C PHE A 282 -8.26 -6.16 -0.09
N LEU A 283 -7.24 -5.97 -0.93
CA LEU A 283 -6.59 -4.69 -1.16
C LEU A 283 -7.44 -3.82 -2.09
N GLU A 284 -7.14 -2.52 -2.11
CA GLU A 284 -7.88 -1.53 -2.90
C GLU A 284 -9.42 -1.63 -2.71
N THR A 285 -9.86 -2.01 -1.51
CA THR A 285 -11.26 -2.29 -1.17
C THR A 285 -11.65 -1.45 0.04
N LYS A 286 -12.27 -0.30 -0.22
CA LYS A 286 -12.60 0.68 0.80
C LYS A 286 -13.96 0.39 1.40
N ALA A 287 -14.02 -0.01 2.67
CA ALA A 287 -15.28 -0.04 3.42
C ALA A 287 -15.92 1.37 3.47
N ILE A 288 -17.19 1.46 3.11
CA ILE A 288 -17.95 2.72 3.04
C ILE A 288 -19.17 2.76 3.96
N LYS A 289 -19.76 1.60 4.30
CA LYS A 289 -20.97 1.56 5.12
C LYS A 289 -21.10 0.21 5.85
N LEU A 290 -21.49 0.23 7.12
CA LEU A 290 -21.92 -0.98 7.83
C LEU A 290 -23.34 -1.38 7.41
N ILE A 291 -23.57 -2.68 7.23
CA ILE A 291 -24.91 -3.23 6.98
C ILE A 291 -25.50 -3.61 8.32
N GLU A 292 -26.65 -3.03 8.65
CA GLU A 292 -27.32 -3.23 9.94
C GLU A 292 -28.73 -3.83 9.74
N LYS A 293 -29.09 -4.79 10.59
CA LYS A 293 -30.41 -5.41 10.67
C LYS A 293 -30.77 -5.64 12.13
N ASP A 294 -31.95 -5.19 12.53
CA ASP A 294 -32.48 -5.36 13.90
C ASP A 294 -31.52 -4.87 15.01
N GLY A 295 -30.82 -3.76 14.76
CA GLY A 295 -29.85 -3.17 15.68
C GLY A 295 -28.50 -3.91 15.77
N LYS A 296 -28.28 -4.91 14.91
CA LYS A 296 -27.02 -5.66 14.80
C LYS A 296 -26.32 -5.34 13.48
N VAL A 297 -25.00 -5.25 13.50
CA VAL A 297 -24.20 -5.24 12.28
C VAL A 297 -24.20 -6.66 11.71
N ILE A 298 -24.40 -6.81 10.41
CA ILE A 298 -24.43 -8.10 9.70
C ILE A 298 -23.46 -8.14 8.51
N GLY A 299 -22.79 -7.03 8.22
CA GLY A 299 -21.88 -6.94 7.08
C GLY A 299 -21.35 -5.53 6.84
N VAL A 300 -20.70 -5.36 5.70
CA VAL A 300 -20.10 -4.10 5.27
C VAL A 300 -20.21 -3.97 3.75
N VAL A 301 -20.59 -2.78 3.29
CA VAL A 301 -20.46 -2.36 1.90
C VAL A 301 -19.08 -1.76 1.72
N ALA A 302 -18.37 -2.19 0.68
CA ALA A 302 -17.08 -1.63 0.28
C ALA A 302 -17.03 -1.32 -1.21
N THR A 303 -16.27 -0.29 -1.58
CA THR A 303 -16.03 0.09 -2.96
C THR A 303 -14.66 -0.41 -3.41
N ASP A 304 -14.60 -1.12 -4.52
CA ASP A 304 -13.33 -1.56 -5.12
C ASP A 304 -12.60 -0.41 -5.84
N LYS A 305 -11.41 -0.72 -6.38
CA LYS A 305 -10.59 0.24 -7.14
C LYS A 305 -11.22 0.80 -8.40
N ASN A 306 -12.27 0.17 -8.92
CA ASN A 306 -12.99 0.60 -10.11
C ASN A 306 -14.23 1.42 -9.75
N GLY A 307 -14.52 1.63 -8.46
CA GLY A 307 -15.73 2.34 -8.03
C GLY A 307 -16.97 1.45 -7.96
N LYS A 308 -16.82 0.13 -8.03
CA LYS A 308 -17.93 -0.81 -7.88
C LYS A 308 -18.13 -1.13 -6.40
N ASP A 309 -19.37 -1.00 -5.95
CA ASP A 309 -19.77 -1.42 -4.61
C ASP A 309 -19.96 -2.94 -4.52
N ILE A 310 -19.50 -3.49 -3.40
CA ILE A 310 -19.47 -4.91 -3.07
C ILE A 310 -19.93 -5.06 -1.63
N GLU A 311 -20.89 -5.96 -1.40
CA GLU A 311 -21.32 -6.35 -0.06
C GLU A 311 -20.49 -7.52 0.44
N PHE A 312 -20.06 -7.42 1.70
CA PHE A 312 -19.45 -8.51 2.47
C PHE A 312 -20.35 -8.81 3.67
N ILE A 313 -20.71 -10.07 3.86
CA ILE A 313 -21.70 -10.50 4.86
C ILE A 313 -21.04 -11.38 5.93
N GLY A 314 -21.39 -11.14 7.18
CA GLY A 314 -21.00 -12.00 8.30
C GLY A 314 -21.82 -13.29 8.31
N LYS A 315 -21.18 -14.46 8.42
CA LYS A 315 -21.85 -15.78 8.42
C LYS A 315 -22.65 -16.07 9.70
N LYS A 316 -22.51 -15.27 10.76
CA LYS A 316 -23.20 -15.48 12.04
C LYS A 316 -23.71 -14.19 12.67
N ASP A 317 -24.78 -14.31 13.46
CA ASP A 317 -25.50 -13.26 14.21
C ASP A 317 -24.70 -12.62 15.38
N TYR A 318 -23.38 -12.52 15.28
CA TYR A 318 -22.52 -12.02 16.35
C TYR A 318 -21.70 -10.82 15.87
N CYS A 319 -22.26 -9.61 15.99
CA CYS A 319 -21.44 -8.40 15.92
C CYS A 319 -21.63 -7.57 17.18
N TYR A 320 -20.55 -7.45 17.96
CA TYR A 320 -20.43 -6.44 19.01
C TYR A 320 -19.61 -5.26 18.46
N ARG A 321 -20.34 -4.22 18.06
CA ARG A 321 -20.02 -2.79 17.86
C ARG A 321 -18.70 -2.34 17.19
N TRP A 322 -17.60 -3.11 17.16
CA TRP A 322 -16.32 -2.78 16.52
C TRP A 322 -15.49 -3.99 16.04
N ILE A 323 -15.89 -5.23 16.37
CA ILE A 323 -15.34 -6.50 15.85
C ILE A 323 -16.54 -7.46 15.71
N CYS A 324 -16.73 -8.06 14.54
CA CYS A 324 -17.66 -9.19 14.43
C CYS A 324 -16.90 -10.43 14.91
N CYS A 325 -17.48 -11.18 15.86
CA CYS A 325 -16.86 -12.36 16.48
C CYS A 325 -17.68 -13.59 16.14
#